data_AF-A0A2I0NAM4-F1
#
_entry.id   AF-A0A2I0NAM4-F1
#
_cell.length_a   1.000
_cell.length_b   1.000
_cell.length_c   1.000
_cell.angle_alpha   90.00
_cell.angle_beta   90.00
_cell.angle_gamma   90.00
#
_symmetry.space_group_name_H-M   'P 1'
#
loop_
_entity.id
_entity.type
_entity.pdbx_description
1 polymer ?
#
loop_
_entity_poly.entity_id
_entity_poly.type
_entity_poly.pdbx_seq_one_letter_code
_entity_poly.pdbx_strand_id
1 'polypeptide(L)'
;MINEDMNTQAIELSFTVLEDIIMLRPLTNKKDIMELASNALKKVQEGKEYPQVLKLAYKEMINKLDGLSFEEIKEIRQIIEE
;
A
#
# COMPACT_ATOMS: atom_id res chain seq x y z
N MET A 1 21.53 -3.70 -14.76
CA MET A 1 21.63 -3.23 -13.36
C MET A 1 20.65 -2.11 -12.99
N ILE A 2 19.92 -1.47 -13.92
CA ILE A 2 18.99 -0.37 -13.56
C ILE A 2 17.64 -0.87 -12.99
N ASN A 3 17.22 -2.09 -13.34
CA ASN A 3 15.90 -2.61 -12.96
C ASN A 3 15.80 -3.17 -11.51
N GLU A 4 16.91 -3.59 -10.91
CA GLU A 4 16.90 -4.17 -9.55
C GLU A 4 16.74 -3.10 -8.47
N ASP A 5 17.34 -1.92 -8.68
CA ASP A 5 17.26 -0.79 -7.76
C ASP A 5 15.83 -0.23 -7.68
N MET A 6 15.17 -0.05 -8.83
CA MET A 6 13.77 0.41 -8.88
C MET A 6 12.80 -0.57 -8.22
N ASN A 7 13.00 -1.88 -8.38
CA ASN A 7 12.15 -2.89 -7.74
C ASN A 7 12.34 -2.89 -6.22
N THR A 8 13.57 -2.73 -5.75
CA THR A 8 13.87 -2.63 -4.31
C THR A 8 13.21 -1.39 -3.72
N GLN A 9 13.37 -0.23 -4.37
CA GLN A 9 12.71 1.01 -3.95
C GLN A 9 11.18 0.90 -3.95
N ALA A 10 10.60 0.20 -4.93
CA ALA A 10 9.16 -0.02 -4.96
C ALA A 10 8.67 -0.92 -3.81
N ILE A 11 9.44 -1.94 -3.44
CA ILE A 11 9.14 -2.80 -2.29
C ILE A 11 9.21 -2.00 -0.99
N GLU A 12 10.28 -1.24 -0.77
CA GLU A 12 10.43 -0.40 0.43
C GLU A 12 9.29 0.61 0.54
N LEU A 13 9.03 1.34 -0.55
CA LEU A 13 7.95 2.33 -0.59
C LEU A 13 6.56 1.69 -0.43
N SER A 14 6.39 0.43 -0.81
CA SER A 14 5.10 -0.27 -0.65
C SER A 14 4.70 -0.43 0.81
N PHE A 15 5.67 -0.56 1.73
CA PHE A 15 5.40 -0.62 3.16
C PHE A 15 4.92 0.73 3.68
N THR A 16 5.57 1.83 3.30
CA THR A 16 5.12 3.19 3.66
C THR A 16 3.69 3.45 3.14
N VAL A 17 3.39 3.06 1.91
CA VAL A 17 2.03 3.21 1.36
C VAL A 17 1.02 2.34 2.11
N LEU A 18 1.40 1.12 2.51
CA LEU A 18 0.54 0.24 3.31
C LEU A 18 0.18 0.92 4.63
N GLU A 19 1.20 1.42 5.35
CA GLU A 19 1.07 2.13 6.62
C GLU A 19 0.12 3.33 6.47
N ASP A 20 0.34 4.19 5.47
CA ASP A 20 -0.52 5.34 5.18
C ASP A 20 -1.99 4.92 5.00
N ILE A 21 -2.24 3.85 4.23
CA ILE A 21 -3.60 3.37 3.93
C ILE A 21 -4.31 2.86 5.18
N ILE A 22 -3.62 2.09 6.04
CA ILE A 22 -4.23 1.50 7.25
C ILE A 22 -4.40 2.54 8.37
N MET A 23 -3.60 3.62 8.34
CA MET A 23 -3.68 4.73 9.28
C MET A 23 -4.69 5.81 8.86
N LEU A 24 -5.03 5.89 7.57
CA LEU A 24 -5.81 7.00 7.00
C LEU A 24 -7.19 7.22 7.64
N ARG A 25 -7.82 6.14 8.12
CA ARG A 25 -9.15 6.15 8.73
C ARG A 25 -9.33 4.96 9.68
N PRO A 26 -10.31 4.97 10.59
CA PRO A 26 -10.61 3.82 11.44
C PRO A 26 -10.85 2.55 10.61
N LEU A 27 -10.33 1.41 11.09
CA LEU A 27 -10.46 0.12 10.44
C LEU A 27 -11.80 -0.53 10.78
N THR A 28 -12.78 -0.47 9.88
CA THR A 28 -14.09 -1.13 10.05
C THR A 28 -14.11 -2.58 9.58
N ASN A 29 -13.53 -2.86 8.40
CA ASN A 29 -13.43 -4.20 7.82
C ASN A 29 -12.39 -4.23 6.69
N LYS A 30 -11.92 -5.43 6.29
CA LYS A 30 -10.93 -5.59 5.21
C LYS A 30 -11.42 -5.04 3.87
N LYS A 31 -12.71 -5.18 3.53
CA LYS A 31 -13.26 -4.74 2.24
C LYS A 31 -13.09 -3.22 2.07
N ASP A 32 -13.40 -2.44 3.10
CA ASP A 32 -13.26 -1.00 3.07
C ASP A 32 -11.80 -0.56 2.87
N ILE A 33 -10.84 -1.28 3.46
CA ILE A 33 -9.41 -1.00 3.32
C ILE A 33 -8.96 -1.32 1.90
N MET A 34 -9.37 -2.48 1.37
CA MET A 34 -9.07 -2.88 -0.01
C MET A 34 -9.66 -1.90 -1.03
N GLU A 35 -10.86 -1.38 -0.79
CA GLU A 35 -11.48 -0.37 -1.65
C GLU A 35 -10.69 0.95 -1.62
N LEU A 36 -10.25 1.40 -0.44
CA LEU A 36 -9.42 2.59 -0.29
C LEU A 36 -8.09 2.42 -1.05
N ALA A 37 -7.41 1.31 -0.81
CA ALA A 37 -6.15 0.96 -1.47
C ALA A 37 -6.32 0.92 -2.99
N SER A 38 -7.39 0.29 -3.50
CA SER A 38 -7.67 0.15 -4.93
C SER A 38 -7.94 1.51 -5.59
N ASN A 39 -8.69 2.38 -4.91
CA ASN A 39 -8.96 3.74 -5.37
C ASN A 39 -7.67 4.58 -5.42
N ALA A 40 -6.78 4.42 -4.45
CA ALA A 40 -5.49 5.10 -4.43
C ALA A 40 -4.57 4.61 -5.55
N LEU A 41 -4.50 3.29 -5.78
CA LEU A 41 -3.78 2.71 -6.91
C LEU A 41 -4.29 3.26 -8.25
N LYS A 42 -5.62 3.32 -8.44
CA LYS A 42 -6.22 3.83 -9.68
C LYS A 42 -5.80 5.28 -9.94
N LYS A 43 -5.88 6.16 -8.93
CA LYS A 43 -5.43 7.56 -9.04
C LYS A 43 -3.96 7.66 -9.45
N VAL A 44 -3.09 6.88 -8.82
CA VAL A 44 -1.65 6.90 -9.10
C VAL A 44 -1.34 6.33 -10.50
N GLN A 45 -2.10 5.33 -10.96
CA GLN A 45 -1.94 4.77 -12.31
C GLN A 45 -2.35 5.76 -13.40
N GLU A 46 -3.49 6.43 -13.22
CA GLU A 46 -4.06 7.41 -14.16
C GLU A 46 -3.27 8.72 -14.21
N GLY A 47 -2.68 9.13 -13.08
CA GLY A 47 -1.83 10.32 -13.02
C GLY A 47 -0.55 10.16 -13.84
N LYS A 48 -0.31 11.11 -14.75
CA LYS A 48 0.89 11.14 -15.60
C LYS A 48 2.09 11.74 -14.85
N GLU A 49 1.82 12.48 -13.81
CA GLU A 49 2.76 13.17 -12.93
C GLU A 49 3.46 12.23 -11.95
N TYR A 50 2.88 11.05 -11.66
CA TYR A 50 3.45 10.13 -10.69
C TYR A 50 4.57 9.28 -11.28
N PRO A 51 5.71 9.14 -10.56
CA PRO A 51 6.83 8.35 -11.02
C PRO A 51 6.49 6.86 -11.06
N GLN A 52 7.16 6.10 -11.94
CA GLN A 52 6.90 4.67 -12.13
C GLN A 52 7.12 3.85 -10.85
N VAL A 53 8.11 4.22 -10.02
CA VAL A 53 8.38 3.57 -8.73
C VAL A 53 7.18 3.66 -7.79
N LEU A 54 6.47 4.80 -7.77
CA LEU A 54 5.27 4.97 -6.95
C LEU A 54 4.13 4.09 -7.47
N LYS A 55 3.95 4.01 -8.79
CA LYS A 55 2.96 3.11 -9.42
C LYS A 55 3.22 1.65 -9.06
N LEU A 56 4.49 1.24 -9.01
CA LEU A 56 4.88 -0.11 -8.61
C LEU A 56 4.65 -0.33 -7.12
N ALA A 57 5.01 0.63 -6.27
CA ALA A 57 4.82 0.55 -4.82
C ALA A 57 3.35 0.36 -4.44
N TYR A 58 2.42 1.09 -5.07
CA TYR A 58 0.99 0.90 -4.83
C TYR A 58 0.48 -0.47 -5.30
N LYS A 59 1.02 -1.03 -6.39
CA LYS A 59 0.68 -2.39 -6.83
C LYS A 59 1.17 -3.42 -5.82
N GLU A 60 2.41 -3.28 -5.36
CA GLU A 60 3.01 -4.18 -4.40
C GLU A 60 2.29 -4.10 -3.04
N MET A 61 1.91 -2.90 -2.60
CA MET A 61 1.10 -2.69 -1.40
C MET A 61 -0.23 -3.43 -1.48
N ILE A 62 -0.95 -3.36 -2.62
CA ILE A 62 -2.20 -4.10 -2.83
C ILE A 62 -1.99 -5.61 -2.69
N ASN A 63 -0.93 -6.15 -3.30
CA ASN A 63 -0.63 -7.58 -3.22
C ASN A 63 -0.36 -8.01 -1.77
N LYS A 64 0.41 -7.21 -1.02
CA LYS A 64 0.66 -7.46 0.40
C LYS A 64 -0.63 -7.40 1.21
N LEU A 65 -1.43 -6.36 1.03
CA LEU A 65 -2.69 -6.16 1.73
C LEU A 65 -3.71 -7.28 1.45
N ASP A 66 -3.76 -7.77 0.21
CA ASP A 66 -4.64 -8.87 -0.17
C ASP A 66 -4.27 -10.17 0.55
N GLY A 67 -2.97 -10.41 0.74
CA GLY A 67 -2.43 -11.56 1.47
C GLY A 67 -2.67 -11.55 2.99
N LEU A 68 -3.02 -10.40 3.58
CA LEU A 68 -3.24 -10.25 5.02
C LEU A 68 -4.71 -10.45 5.40
N SER A 69 -4.96 -11.10 6.54
CA SER A 69 -6.28 -11.13 7.17
C SER A 69 -6.62 -9.78 7.82
N PHE A 70 -7.90 -9.57 8.16
CA PHE A 70 -8.31 -8.34 8.82
C PHE A 70 -7.69 -8.17 10.21
N GLU A 71 -7.48 -9.25 10.95
CA GLU A 71 -6.85 -9.21 12.27
C GLU A 71 -5.36 -8.88 12.17
N GLU A 72 -4.62 -9.45 11.22
CA GLU A 72 -3.22 -9.08 10.96
C GLU A 72 -3.08 -7.58 10.61
N ILE A 73 -4.02 -7.03 9.84
CA ILE A 73 -4.02 -5.59 9.53
C ILE A 73 -4.23 -4.73 10.79
N LYS A 74 -5.08 -5.17 11.73
CA LYS A 74 -5.25 -4.47 13.02
C LYS A 74 -3.99 -4.57 13.88
N GLU A 75 -3.36 -5.74 13.93
CA GLU A 75 -2.10 -5.94 14.67
C GLU A 75 -1.01 -5.01 14.14
N ILE A 76 -0.84 -4.95 12.82
CA ILE A 76 0.12 -4.02 12.19
C ILE A 76 -0.21 -2.56 12.57
N ARG A 77 -1.48 -2.17 12.49
CA ARG A 77 -1.88 -0.81 12.88
C ARG A 77 -1.56 -0.51 14.34
N GLN A 78 -1.81 -1.45 15.24
CA GLN A 78 -1.49 -1.29 16.66
C GLN A 78 0.01 -1.07 16.86
N ILE A 79 0.86 -1.85 16.16
CA ILE A 79 2.32 -1.70 16.21
C ILE A 79 2.77 -0.31 15.74
N ILE A 80 2.10 0.29 14.76
CA ILE A 80 2.42 1.65 14.26
C ILE A 80 1.98 2.74 15.25
N GLU A 81 0.92 2.51 16.01
CA GLU A 81 0.37 3.47 16.98
C GLU A 81 1.13 3.47 18.33
N GLU A 82 2.02 2.49 18.57
CA GLU A 82 2.90 2.37 19.76
C GLU A 82 4.21 3.16 19.65
#